data_AF-X1JQ31-F1
#
_entry.id   AF-X1JQ31-F1
#
_cell.length_a   1.000
_cell.length_b   1.000
_cell.length_c   1.000
_cell.angle_alpha   90.00
_cell.angle_beta   90.00
_cell.angle_gamma   90.00
#
_symmetry.space_group_name_H-M   'P 1'
#
loop_
_entity.id
_entity.type
_entity.pdbx_description
1 polymer ?
#
loop_
_entity_poly.entity_id
_entity_poly.type
_entity_poly.pdbx_seq_one_letter_code
_entity_poly.pdbx_strand_id
1 'polypeptide(L)'
;MLVAASIVVLAVYGLNWGIDFTGGSLMELEFKQNRPSNQEIKDIVSVLGLGEINVQPTKEKNIILRMRDIDEETHQKVLLTIQQLGEVKELRFESVGPVIGQELKKKAIYSIVIALIAILLFIASAFRKVSFIVKSYKYGLLA
;
A
#
# COMPACT_ATOMS: atom_id res chain seq x y z
N MET A 1 -7.71 23.75 9.88
CA MET A 1 -6.24 23.90 9.77
C MET A 1 -5.55 22.56 9.49
N LEU A 2 -5.87 21.47 10.23
CA LEU A 2 -5.27 20.14 10.01
C LEU A 2 -5.47 19.58 8.59
N VAL A 3 -6.65 19.77 7.99
CA VAL A 3 -6.94 19.31 6.62
C VAL A 3 -6.08 20.04 5.57
N ALA A 4 -5.93 21.36 5.71
CA ALA A 4 -5.08 22.12 4.79
C ALA A 4 -3.61 21.70 4.93
N ALA A 5 -3.15 21.51 6.18
CA ALA A 5 -1.80 21.03 6.45
C ALA A 5 -1.56 19.61 5.87
N SER A 6 -2.51 18.68 6.02
CA SER A 6 -2.36 17.33 5.48
C SER A 6 -2.32 17.32 3.94
N ILE A 7 -3.12 18.15 3.27
CA ILE A 7 -3.06 18.32 1.82
C ILE A 7 -1.70 18.84 1.38
N VAL A 8 -1.16 19.85 2.07
CA VAL A 8 0.18 20.40 1.77
C VAL A 8 1.27 19.34 1.96
N VAL A 9 1.23 18.57 3.06
CA VAL A 9 2.20 17.49 3.31
C VAL A 9 2.13 16.43 2.20
N LEU A 10 0.93 15.98 1.82
CA LEU A 10 0.77 15.01 0.74
C LEU A 10 1.23 15.56 -0.62
N ALA A 11 1.05 16.85 -0.89
CA ALA A 11 1.49 17.48 -2.13
C ALA A 11 3.02 17.62 -2.21
N VAL A 12 3.69 17.92 -1.09
CA VAL A 12 5.16 18.12 -1.05
C VAL A 12 5.92 16.80 -0.98
N TYR A 13 5.50 15.88 -0.11
CA TYR A 13 6.21 14.61 0.11
C TYR A 13 5.69 13.47 -0.79
N GLY A 14 4.52 13.63 -1.38
CA GLY A 14 3.89 12.61 -2.20
C GLY A 14 3.27 11.47 -1.37
N LEU A 15 2.87 10.42 -2.08
CA LEU A 15 2.30 9.20 -1.52
C LEU A 15 3.33 8.06 -1.55
N ASN A 16 3.40 7.30 -0.47
CA ASN A 16 4.17 6.05 -0.41
C ASN A 16 3.42 4.95 -1.16
N TRP A 17 3.75 4.77 -2.43
CA TRP A 17 3.12 3.77 -3.28
C TRP A 17 3.49 2.35 -2.83
N GLY A 18 2.48 1.46 -2.79
CA GLY A 18 2.70 0.02 -2.60
C GLY A 18 3.23 -0.66 -3.87
N ILE A 19 3.62 -1.94 -3.73
CA ILE A 19 4.16 -2.74 -4.83
C ILE A 19 3.18 -2.89 -6.01
N ASP A 20 1.87 -2.81 -5.75
CA ASP A 20 0.82 -2.83 -6.78
C ASP A 20 0.90 -1.66 -7.76
N PHE A 21 1.59 -0.57 -7.37
CA PHE A 21 1.69 0.66 -8.14
C PHE A 21 3.12 0.99 -8.58
N THR A 22 4.13 0.51 -7.85
CA THR A 22 5.55 0.68 -8.21
C THR A 22 6.11 -0.50 -9.00
N GLY A 23 5.46 -1.66 -8.93
CA GLY A 23 6.09 -2.94 -9.20
C GLY A 23 6.98 -3.37 -8.03
N GLY A 24 7.30 -4.66 -7.99
CA GLY A 24 8.09 -5.27 -6.91
C GLY A 24 7.63 -6.67 -6.59
N SER A 25 8.31 -7.30 -5.64
CA SER A 25 7.87 -8.57 -5.05
C SER A 25 7.69 -8.43 -3.56
N LEU A 26 6.63 -9.05 -3.05
CA LEU A 26 6.27 -9.16 -1.65
C LEU A 26 6.26 -10.63 -1.27
N MET A 27 7.06 -10.95 -0.25
CA MET A 27 7.18 -12.30 0.29
C MET A 27 6.83 -12.28 1.77
N GLU A 28 5.82 -13.04 2.16
CA GLU A 28 5.37 -13.18 3.54
C GLU A 28 5.80 -14.54 4.08
N LEU A 29 6.61 -14.49 5.15
CA LEU A 29 7.22 -15.65 5.77
C LEU A 29 6.84 -15.73 7.24
N GLU A 30 6.65 -16.96 7.72
CA GLU A 30 6.43 -17.29 9.13
C GLU A 30 7.56 -18.20 9.62
N PHE A 31 8.30 -17.74 10.63
CA PHE A 31 9.30 -18.57 11.30
C PHE A 31 8.59 -19.53 12.27
N LYS A 32 8.91 -20.82 12.24
CA LYS A 32 8.32 -21.76 13.21
C LYS A 32 8.86 -21.55 14.62
N GLN A 33 10.15 -21.21 14.73
CA GLN A 33 10.85 -21.01 16.00
C GLN A 33 11.06 -19.52 16.31
N ASN A 34 12.21 -19.16 16.90
CA ASN A 34 12.57 -17.77 17.16
C ASN A 34 12.87 -17.05 15.85
N ARG A 35 12.32 -15.84 15.72
CA ARG A 35 12.52 -14.98 14.58
C ARG A 35 13.91 -14.31 14.68
N PRO A 36 14.76 -14.40 13.65
CA PRO A 36 16.01 -13.65 13.61
C PRO A 36 15.74 -12.15 13.52
N SER A 37 16.77 -11.34 13.79
CA SER A 37 16.64 -9.89 13.71
C SER A 37 16.41 -9.44 12.26
N ASN A 38 15.72 -8.30 12.07
CA ASN A 38 15.50 -7.76 10.72
C ASN A 38 16.82 -7.49 10.00
N GLN A 39 17.87 -7.15 10.74
CA GLN A 39 19.19 -6.85 10.19
C GLN A 39 19.87 -8.12 9.66
N GLU A 40 19.87 -9.22 10.42
CA GLU A 40 20.41 -10.51 9.96
C GLU A 40 19.72 -11.00 8.67
N ILE A 41 18.40 -10.85 8.60
CA ILE A 41 17.62 -11.22 7.41
C ILE A 41 17.98 -10.31 6.23
N LYS A 42 18.13 -9.01 6.47
CA LYS A 42 18.55 -8.07 5.43
C LYS A 42 19.96 -8.37 4.93
N ASP A 43 20.88 -8.67 5.83
CA ASP A 43 22.29 -8.93 5.52
C ASP A 43 22.44 -10.21 4.68
N ILE A 44 21.77 -11.31 5.06
CA ILE A 44 21.88 -12.56 4.32
C ILE A 44 21.28 -12.47 2.92
N VAL A 45 20.15 -11.76 2.77
CA VAL A 45 19.48 -11.61 1.47
C VAL A 45 20.19 -10.55 0.61
N SER A 46 20.90 -9.60 1.22
CA SER A 46 21.69 -8.58 0.47
C SER A 46 22.82 -9.19 -0.36
N VAL A 47 23.34 -10.36 0.03
CA VAL A 47 24.36 -11.12 -0.71
C VAL A 47 23.87 -11.53 -2.10
N LEU A 48 22.55 -11.70 -2.27
CA LEU A 48 21.94 -12.03 -3.56
C LEU A 48 21.88 -10.83 -4.52
N GLY A 49 22.35 -9.65 -4.08
CA GLY A 49 22.46 -8.46 -4.93
C GLY A 49 21.11 -7.89 -5.34
N LEU A 50 20.04 -8.09 -4.57
CA LEU A 50 18.67 -7.70 -4.92
C LEU A 50 18.38 -6.18 -4.78
N GLY A 51 19.38 -5.36 -4.45
CA GLY A 51 19.21 -3.92 -4.26
C GLY A 51 18.57 -3.58 -2.92
N GLU A 52 17.68 -2.58 -2.90
CA GLU A 52 16.98 -2.20 -1.66
C GLU A 52 15.94 -3.26 -1.26
N ILE A 53 16.16 -3.85 -0.09
CA ILE A 53 15.25 -4.80 0.54
C ILE A 53 14.69 -4.16 1.80
N ASN A 54 13.38 -4.19 1.95
CA ASN A 54 12.68 -3.71 3.13
C ASN A 54 12.09 -4.89 3.89
N VAL A 55 12.53 -5.09 5.13
CA VAL A 55 12.07 -6.16 6.02
C VAL A 55 11.15 -5.55 7.07
N GLN A 56 9.87 -5.90 7.03
CA GLN A 56 8.85 -5.40 7.95
C GLN A 56 8.33 -6.53 8.83
N PRO A 57 8.40 -6.42 10.16
CA PRO A 57 7.77 -7.36 11.06
C PRO A 57 6.26 -7.12 11.09
N THR A 58 5.47 -8.18 11.03
CA THR A 58 4.00 -8.08 11.07
C THR A 58 3.44 -8.58 12.39
N LYS A 59 3.92 -9.75 12.84
CA LYS A 59 3.57 -10.40 14.12
C LYS A 59 4.86 -10.84 14.82
N GLU A 60 4.74 -11.56 15.93
CA GLU A 60 5.91 -12.09 16.67
C GLU A 60 6.86 -12.92 15.79
N LYS A 61 6.31 -13.75 14.89
CA LYS A 61 7.07 -14.67 14.03
C LYS A 61 6.93 -14.43 12.53
N ASN A 62 6.11 -13.46 12.13
CA ASN A 62 5.82 -13.18 10.72
C ASN A 62 6.62 -11.98 10.25
N ILE A 63 7.14 -12.08 9.03
CA ILE A 63 7.80 -10.98 8.34
C ILE A 63 7.25 -10.82 6.94
N ILE A 64 7.29 -9.58 6.45
CA ILE A 64 7.07 -9.24 5.06
C ILE A 64 8.38 -8.70 4.52
N LEU A 65 8.92 -9.38 3.51
CA LEU A 65 9.99 -8.86 2.67
C LEU A 65 9.37 -8.15 1.48
N ARG A 66 9.77 -6.90 1.26
CA ARG A 66 9.54 -6.20 0.00
C ARG A 66 10.86 -6.01 -0.71
N MET A 67 10.88 -6.35 -1.99
CA MET A 67 12.04 -6.25 -2.87
C MET A 67 11.58 -5.76 -4.25
N ARG A 68 12.54 -5.49 -5.13
CA ARG A 68 12.25 -5.28 -6.56
C ARG A 68 11.59 -6.52 -7.17
N ASP A 69 11.04 -6.37 -8.37
CA ASP A 69 10.46 -7.50 -9.09
C ASP A 69 11.54 -8.55 -9.32
N ILE A 70 11.27 -9.76 -8.85
CA ILE A 70 12.14 -10.92 -9.00
C ILE A 70 11.41 -12.03 -9.77
N ASP A 71 12.20 -12.84 -10.47
CA ASP A 71 11.73 -14.06 -11.13
C ASP A 71 11.62 -15.23 -10.13
N GLU A 72 11.03 -16.33 -10.60
CA GLU A 72 10.83 -17.52 -9.76
C GLU A 72 12.17 -18.14 -9.34
N GLU A 73 13.20 -18.12 -10.19
CA GLU A 73 14.51 -18.66 -9.83
C GLU A 73 15.16 -17.90 -8.67
N THR A 74 15.08 -16.58 -8.70
CA THR A 74 15.59 -15.71 -7.63
C THR A 74 14.75 -15.84 -6.38
N HIS A 75 13.43 -15.97 -6.52
CA HIS A 75 12.51 -16.25 -5.41
C HIS A 75 12.93 -17.50 -4.63
N GLN A 76 13.17 -18.61 -5.34
CA GLN A 76 13.62 -19.85 -4.71
C GLN A 76 14.99 -19.68 -4.02
N LYS A 77 15.92 -18.93 -4.62
CA LYS A 77 17.22 -18.61 -3.98
C LYS A 77 17.04 -17.81 -2.68
N VAL A 78 16.13 -16.84 -2.66
CA VAL A 78 15.82 -16.05 -1.46
C VAL A 78 15.24 -16.95 -0.38
N LEU A 79 14.26 -17.79 -0.71
CA LEU A 79 13.63 -18.72 0.23
C LEU A 79 14.68 -19.66 0.86
N LEU A 80 15.53 -20.28 0.04
CA LEU A 80 16.61 -21.16 0.49
C LEU A 80 17.61 -20.44 1.39
N THR A 81 17.93 -19.19 1.08
CA THR A 81 18.85 -18.37 1.88
C THR A 81 18.25 -18.07 3.24
N ILE A 82 16.97 -17.69 3.31
CA ILE A 82 16.28 -17.40 4.57
C ILE A 82 16.11 -18.67 5.41
N GLN A 83 15.90 -19.83 4.77
CA GLN A 83 15.84 -21.13 5.45
C GLN A 83 17.14 -21.50 6.20
N GLN A 84 18.29 -20.89 5.87
CA GLN A 84 19.53 -21.07 6.62
C GLN A 84 19.46 -20.45 8.03
N LEU A 85 18.62 -19.45 8.23
CA LEU A 85 18.43 -18.78 9.53
C LEU A 85 17.42 -19.52 10.43
N GLY A 86 16.66 -20.47 9.87
CA GLY A 86 15.70 -21.26 10.63
C GLY A 86 14.59 -21.82 9.75
N GLU A 87 13.78 -22.71 10.35
CA GLU A 87 12.65 -23.31 9.65
C GLU A 87 11.56 -22.25 9.42
N VAL A 88 11.35 -21.91 8.14
CA VAL A 88 10.35 -20.94 7.68
C VAL A 88 9.28 -21.60 6.83
N LYS A 89 8.06 -21.09 6.98
CA LYS A 89 6.93 -21.39 6.11
C LYS A 89 6.63 -20.16 5.27
N GLU A 90 6.63 -20.31 3.96
CA GLU A 90 6.12 -19.29 3.06
C GLU A 90 4.60 -19.26 3.13
N LEU A 91 4.05 -18.10 3.48
CA LEU A 91 2.61 -17.89 3.54
C LEU A 91 2.07 -17.34 2.23
N ARG A 92 2.85 -16.46 1.60
CA ARG A 92 2.42 -15.75 0.39
C ARG A 92 3.62 -15.18 -0.36
N PHE A 93 3.59 -15.33 -1.67
CA PHE A 93 4.49 -14.64 -2.59
C PHE A 93 3.66 -13.94 -3.67
N GLU A 94 3.89 -12.65 -3.84
CA GLU A 94 3.24 -11.81 -4.84
C GLU A 94 4.32 -11.04 -5.59
N SER A 95 4.36 -11.15 -6.92
CA SER A 95 5.28 -10.41 -7.76
C SER A 95 4.51 -9.64 -8.82
N VAL A 96 4.69 -8.32 -8.85
CA VAL A 96 4.04 -7.41 -9.79
C VAL A 96 5.11 -6.76 -10.64
N GLY A 97 5.06 -7.01 -11.95
CA GLY A 97 5.97 -6.37 -12.89
C GLY A 97 5.77 -4.85 -12.96
N PRO A 98 6.84 -4.07 -13.19
CA PRO A 98 6.79 -2.60 -13.17
C PRO A 98 5.83 -2.01 -14.22
N VAL A 99 5.64 -2.71 -15.35
CA VAL A 99 4.69 -2.30 -16.40
C VAL A 99 3.25 -2.40 -15.91
N ILE A 100 2.90 -3.54 -15.29
CA ILE A 100 1.56 -3.77 -14.74
C ILE A 100 1.28 -2.78 -13.61
N GLY A 101 2.26 -2.55 -12.72
CA GLY A 101 2.12 -1.60 -11.63
C GLY A 101 1.84 -0.16 -12.12
N GLN A 102 2.54 0.28 -13.16
CA GLN A 102 2.29 1.58 -13.78
C GLN A 102 0.91 1.67 -14.44
N GLU A 103 0.45 0.60 -15.09
CA GLU A 103 -0.90 0.55 -15.65
C GLU A 103 -1.98 0.60 -14.57
N LEU A 104 -1.82 -0.19 -13.50
CA LEU A 104 -2.73 -0.21 -12.36
C LEU A 104 -2.81 1.17 -11.71
N LYS A 105 -1.67 1.85 -11.55
CA LYS A 105 -1.62 3.24 -11.04
C LYS A 105 -2.42 4.19 -11.92
N LYS A 106 -2.22 4.17 -13.24
CA LYS A 106 -2.97 5.03 -14.17
C LYS A 106 -4.48 4.74 -14.09
N LYS A 107 -4.86 3.46 -14.18
CA LYS A 107 -6.27 3.02 -14.11
C LYS A 107 -6.91 3.44 -12.79
N ALA A 108 -6.23 3.26 -11.66
CA ALA A 108 -6.73 3.67 -10.35
C ALA A 108 -6.99 5.18 -10.28
N ILE A 109 -6.07 6.01 -10.78
CA ILE A 109 -6.23 7.47 -10.81
C ILE A 109 -7.46 7.85 -11.66
N TYR A 110 -7.60 7.30 -12.88
CA TYR A 110 -8.77 7.57 -13.72
C TYR A 110 -10.08 7.14 -13.05
N SER A 111 -10.12 5.96 -12.46
CA SER A 111 -11.29 5.44 -11.76
C SER A 111 -11.71 6.34 -10.59
N ILE A 112 -10.77 6.83 -9.79
CA ILE A 112 -11.05 7.74 -8.68
C ILE A 112 -11.64 9.06 -9.19
N VAL A 113 -11.05 9.65 -10.22
CA VAL A 113 -11.54 10.92 -10.80
C VAL A 113 -12.96 10.75 -11.36
N ILE A 114 -13.21 9.68 -12.11
CA ILE A 114 -14.54 9.40 -12.68
C ILE A 114 -15.57 9.16 -11.57
N ALA A 115 -15.23 8.38 -10.54
CA ALA A 115 -16.10 8.12 -9.41
C ALA A 115 -16.45 9.40 -8.64
N LEU A 116 -15.47 10.27 -8.40
CA LEU A 116 -15.70 11.57 -7.77
C LEU A 116 -16.66 12.44 -8.58
N ILE A 117 -16.48 12.52 -9.90
CA ILE A 117 -17.39 13.27 -10.78
C ILE A 117 -18.79 12.67 -10.73
N ALA A 118 -18.92 11.34 -10.78
CA ALA A 118 -20.22 10.66 -10.70
C ALA A 118 -20.95 10.93 -9.37
N ILE A 119 -20.23 10.91 -8.25
CA ILE A 119 -20.79 11.24 -6.93
C ILE A 119 -21.23 12.71 -6.89
N LEU A 120 -20.41 13.64 -7.39
CA LEU A 120 -20.77 15.06 -7.44
C LEU A 120 -22.04 15.30 -8.28
N LEU A 121 -22.15 14.64 -9.44
CA LEU A 121 -23.34 14.70 -10.29
C LEU A 121 -24.56 14.07 -9.62
N PHE A 122 -24.38 12.95 -8.94
CA PHE A 122 -25.45 12.30 -8.18
C PHE A 122 -25.97 13.20 -7.06
N ILE A 123 -25.09 13.76 -6.23
CA ILE A 123 -25.46 14.70 -5.16
C ILE A 123 -26.15 15.93 -5.75
N ALA A 124 -25.59 16.53 -6.80
CA ALA A 124 -26.18 17.68 -7.47
C ALA A 124 -27.58 17.39 -8.02
N SER A 125 -27.84 16.17 -8.52
CA SER A 125 -29.16 15.74 -8.99
C SER A 125 -30.12 15.45 -7.83
N ALA A 126 -29.67 14.69 -6.83
CA ALA A 126 -30.48 14.26 -5.69
C ALA A 126 -30.93 15.45 -4.82
N PHE A 127 -30.04 16.42 -4.59
CA PHE A 127 -30.32 17.61 -3.77
C PHE A 127 -30.77 18.82 -4.60
N ARG A 128 -31.01 18.66 -5.90
CA ARG A 128 -31.48 19.74 -6.80
C ARG A 128 -32.72 20.46 -6.27
N LYS A 129 -33.63 19.73 -5.60
CA LYS A 129 -34.88 20.25 -5.03
C LYS A 129 -34.79 20.63 -3.54
N VAL A 130 -33.67 20.31 -2.88
CA VAL A 130 -33.41 20.59 -1.45
C VAL A 130 -32.57 21.88 -1.30
N SER A 131 -32.49 22.70 -2.35
CA SER A 131 -31.77 23.98 -2.35
C SER A 131 -32.51 25.12 -1.65
N PHE A 132 -33.67 24.87 -1.02
CA PHE A 132 -34.25 25.84 -0.11
C PHE A 132 -33.34 25.95 1.12
N ILE A 133 -32.48 26.96 1.09
CA ILE A 133 -31.83 27.51 2.29
C ILE A 133 -32.96 27.87 3.25
N VAL A 134 -33.27 26.98 4.19
CA VAL A 134 -34.21 27.29 5.25
C VAL A 134 -33.50 28.31 6.12
N LYS A 135 -33.81 29.59 5.90
CA LYS A 135 -33.17 30.69 6.60
C LYS A 135 -33.40 30.51 8.10
N SER A 136 -32.34 30.22 8.85
CA SER A 136 -32.37 29.80 10.26
C SER A 136 -33.11 30.75 11.21
N TYR A 137 -33.28 32.02 10.82
CA TYR A 137 -34.02 33.01 11.62
C TYR A 137 -35.51 32.69 11.80
N LYS A 138 -36.12 31.84 10.96
CA LYS A 138 -37.54 31.49 11.09
C LYS A 138 -37.83 30.52 12.25
N TYR A 139 -36.83 29.77 12.72
CA TYR A 139 -36.99 28.86 13.86
C TYR A 139 -36.73 29.54 15.21
N GLY A 140 -36.01 30.67 15.24
CA GLY A 140 -35.73 31.41 16.46
C GLY A 140 -36.87 32.32 16.96
N LEU A 141 -37.87 32.61 16.11
CA LEU A 141 -39.02 33.46 16.48
C LEU A 141 -40.25 32.65 16.96
N LEU A 142 -40.20 31.32 16.86
CA LEU A 142 -41.24 30.38 17.27
C LEU A 142 -40.83 29.56 18.51
N ALA A 143 -39.73 29.93 19.16
CA ALA A 143 -39.25 29.37 20.43
C ALA A 143 -39.45 30.38 21.55
#